data_AF-A0A3C1RBG0-F1
#
_entry.id   AF-A0A3C1RBG0-F1
#
_cell.length_a   1.000
_cell.length_b   1.000
_cell.length_c   1.000
_cell.angle_alpha   90.00
_cell.angle_beta   90.00
_cell.angle_gamma   90.00
#
_symmetry.space_group_name_H-M   'P 1'
#
loop_
_entity.id
_entity.type
_entity.pdbx_description
1 polymer ?
#
loop_
_entity_poly.entity_id
_entity_poly.type
_entity_poly.pdbx_seq_one_letter_code
_entity_poly.pdbx_strand_id
1 'polypeptide(L)' 'SIYGIQKDYKNPLQTMISPRTKIPNLFLTGQNLNLHGILGTSLSAILTCSMLLGNNALVDKIRNA' A
#
# COMPACT_ATOMS: atom_id res chain seq x y z
N SER A 1 13.62 0.61 5.41
CA SER A 1 13.84 -0.40 6.47
C SER A 1 15.19 -1.07 6.30
N ILE A 2 15.76 -1.64 7.37
CA ILE A 2 17.09 -2.28 7.37
C ILE A 2 17.25 -3.38 6.29
N TYR A 3 16.18 -4.09 5.94
CA TYR A 3 16.17 -5.14 4.91
C TYR A 3 15.12 -4.91 3.81
N GLY A 4 14.64 -3.68 3.66
CA GLY A 4 13.59 -3.33 2.69
C GLY A 4 14.15 -2.69 1.42
N ILE A 5 13.26 -2.37 0.46
CA ILE A 5 13.64 -1.54 -0.68
C ILE A 5 14.05 -0.15 -0.17
N GLN A 6 15.29 0.23 -0.47
CA GLN A 6 15.78 1.59 -0.27
C GLN A 6 15.06 2.50 -1.26
N LYS A 7 14.30 3.47 -0.76
CA LYS A 7 13.66 4.48 -1.61
C LYS A 7 14.74 5.40 -2.17
N ASP A 8 14.76 5.55 -3.48
CA ASP A 8 15.62 6.50 -4.20
C ASP A 8 14.76 7.66 -4.68
N TYR A 9 15.05 8.86 -4.17
CA TYR A 9 14.33 10.08 -4.54
C TYR A 9 14.67 10.55 -5.96
N LYS A 10 15.82 10.14 -6.52
CA LYS A 10 16.22 10.46 -7.90
C LYS A 10 15.45 9.60 -8.90
N ASN A 11 15.09 8.37 -8.51
CA ASN A 11 14.36 7.41 -9.34
C ASN A 11 13.15 6.82 -8.59
N PRO A 12 12.11 7.63 -8.30
CA PRO A 12 10.99 7.22 -7.45
C PRO A 12 10.21 6.04 -8.04
N LEU A 13 10.09 5.96 -9.37
CA LEU A 13 9.37 4.89 -10.06
C LEU A 13 10.06 3.52 -9.92
N GLN A 14 11.39 3.47 -9.84
CA GLN A 14 12.13 2.21 -9.69
C GLN A 14 11.96 1.60 -8.29
N THR A 15 11.67 2.43 -7.30
CA THR A 15 11.56 2.00 -5.90
C THR A 15 10.11 1.91 -5.43
N MET A 16 9.15 2.10 -6.34
CA MET A 16 7.71 1.98 -6.09
C MET A 16 7.26 0.53 -6.31
N ILE A 17 6.63 -0.07 -5.31
CA ILE A 17 6.10 -1.44 -5.40
C ILE A 17 4.58 -1.38 -5.34
N SER A 18 3.92 -1.97 -6.34
CA SER A 18 2.47 -2.10 -6.36
C SER A 18 1.97 -2.96 -5.18
N PRO A 19 0.91 -2.54 -4.47
CA PRO A 19 0.24 -3.38 -3.46
C PRO A 19 -0.38 -4.65 -4.06
N ARG A 20 -0.75 -4.62 -5.34
CA ARG A 20 -1.31 -5.77 -6.06
C ARG A 20 -0.20 -6.48 -6.83
N THR A 21 -0.02 -7.76 -6.55
CA THR A 21 0.90 -8.61 -7.29
C THR A 21 0.21 -9.27 -8.49
N LYS A 22 1.00 -9.87 -9.38
CA LYS A 22 0.47 -10.67 -10.50
C LYS A 22 -0.12 -12.02 -10.04
N ILE A 23 0.17 -12.43 -8.81
CA ILE A 23 -0.34 -13.67 -8.22
C ILE A 23 -1.73 -13.38 -7.66
N PRO A 24 -2.78 -14.11 -8.07
CA PRO A 24 -4.12 -13.90 -7.58
C PRO A 24 -4.17 -14.11 -6.06
N ASN A 25 -4.93 -13.26 -5.36
CA ASN A 25 -5.10 -13.27 -3.91
C ASN A 25 -3.83 -13.00 -3.08
N LEU A 26 -2.73 -12.58 -3.70
CA LEU A 26 -1.52 -12.13 -3.01
C LEU A 26 -1.39 -10.61 -3.08
N PHE A 27 -1.51 -9.97 -1.93
CA PHE A 27 -1.38 -8.53 -1.76
C PHE A 27 -0.25 -8.20 -0.80
N LEU A 28 0.37 -7.04 -1.00
CA LEU A 28 1.44 -6.52 -0.18
C LEU A 28 0.93 -5.32 0.63
N THR A 29 1.51 -5.06 1.80
CA THR A 29 1.21 -3.89 2.64
C THR A 29 2.47 -3.37 3.36
N GLY A 30 2.42 -2.15 3.89
CA GLY A 30 3.44 -1.54 4.72
C GLY A 30 4.28 -0.44 4.06
N GLN A 31 5.17 0.17 4.85
CA GLN A 31 5.96 1.37 4.49
C GLN A 31 6.90 1.22 3.26
N ASN A 32 7.17 0.00 2.80
CA ASN A 32 8.09 -0.23 1.69
C ASN A 32 7.41 -0.10 0.31
N LEU A 33 6.08 -0.03 0.23
CA LEU A 33 5.34 -0.03 -1.03
C LEU A 33 5.46 1.28 -1.80
N ASN A 34 4.67 2.28 -1.39
CA ASN A 34 4.54 3.55 -2.09
C ASN A 34 4.78 4.74 -1.16
N LEU A 35 4.42 4.61 0.12
CA LEU A 35 4.56 5.67 1.12
C LEU A 35 5.41 5.19 2.29
N HIS A 36 6.40 6.00 2.65
CA HIS A 36 7.26 5.81 3.82
C HIS A 36 6.55 6.30 5.10
N GLY A 37 6.93 5.74 6.26
CA GLY A 37 6.51 6.20 7.58
C GLY A 37 5.27 5.52 8.12
N ILE A 38 4.86 5.90 9.33
CA ILE A 38 3.70 5.31 10.01
C ILE A 38 2.39 5.60 9.27
N LEU A 39 2.24 6.83 8.76
CA LEU A 39 1.10 7.22 7.92
C LEU A 39 1.08 6.45 6.60
N GLY A 40 2.25 6.25 5.99
CA GLY A 40 2.38 5.45 4.77
C GLY A 40 1.95 4.01 4.98
N THR A 41 2.27 3.43 6.14
CA THR A 41 1.85 2.09 6.54
C THR A 41 0.33 2.00 6.68
N SER A 42 -0.31 2.95 7.37
CA SER A 42 -1.77 2.98 7.55
C SER A 42 -2.51 3.17 6.22
N LEU A 43 -2.04 4.07 5.37
CA LEU A 43 -2.66 4.29 4.05
C LEU A 43 -2.48 3.08 3.13
N SER A 44 -1.31 2.46 3.13
CA SER A 44 -1.08 1.20 2.40
C SER A 44 -2.00 0.08 2.91
N ALA A 45 -2.25 -0.03 4.21
CA ALA A 45 -3.19 -1.01 4.74
C ALA A 45 -4.62 -0.77 4.23
N ILE A 46 -5.10 0.48 4.24
CA ILE A 46 -6.43 0.84 3.70
C ILE A 46 -6.51 0.50 2.21
N LEU A 47 -5.49 0.84 1.42
CA LEU A 47 -5.43 0.52 -0.01
C LEU A 47 -5.49 -0.99 -0.26
N THR A 48 -4.74 -1.78 0.51
CA THR A 48 -4.75 -3.24 0.41
C THR A 48 -6.11 -3.82 0.78
N CYS A 49 -6.74 -3.35 1.86
CA CYS A 49 -8.09 -3.73 2.24
C CYS A 49 -9.11 -3.37 1.15
N SER A 50 -8.95 -2.22 0.52
CA SER A 50 -9.81 -1.76 -0.57
C SER A 50 -9.73 -2.67 -1.80
N MET A 51 -8.52 -3.17 -2.12
CA MET A 51 -8.34 -4.16 -3.20
C MET A 51 -8.84 -5.56 -2.84
N LEU A 52 -8.82 -5.93 -1.56
CA LEU A 52 -9.29 -7.23 -1.07
C LEU A 52 -10.82 -7.29 -1.00
N LEU A 53 -11.46 -6.24 -0.47
CA LEU A 53 -12.89 -6.19 -0.14
C LEU A 53 -13.75 -5.49 -1.21
N GLY A 54 -13.12 -4.77 -2.14
CA GLY A 54 -13.79 -3.91 -3.11
C GLY A 54 -13.92 -2.46 -2.62
N ASN A 55 -13.60 -1.50 -3.51
CA ASN A 55 -13.39 -0.09 -3.15
C ASN A 55 -14.56 0.61 -2.44
N ASN A 56 -15.80 0.30 -2.80
CA ASN A 56 -16.93 1.13 -2.40
C ASN A 56 -17.31 0.91 -0.93
N ALA A 57 -17.31 -0.34 -0.46
CA ALA A 57 -17.76 -0.66 0.89
C ALA A 57 -16.82 -0.16 2.00
N LEU A 58 -15.51 -0.10 1.73
CA LEU A 58 -14.53 0.34 2.73
C LEU A 58 -14.56 1.85 2.92
N VAL A 59 -14.59 2.61 1.81
CA VAL A 59 -14.59 4.07 1.85
C VAL A 59 -15.87 4.59 2.50
N ASP A 60 -17.02 3.99 2.19
CA ASP A 60 -18.30 4.38 2.80
C ASP A 60 -18.35 4.06 4.30
N LYS A 61 -17.74 2.95 4.75
CA LYS A 61 -17.61 2.65 6.18
C LYS A 61 -16.73 3.65 6.92
N ILE A 62 -15.64 4.12 6.30
CA ILE A 62 -14.75 5.13 6.90
C ILE A 62 -15.44 6.49 6.95
N ARG A 63 -16.20 6.87 5.92
CA ARG A 63 -16.92 8.16 5.87
C ARG A 63 -18.07 8.26 6.87
N ASN A 64 -18.74 7.13 7.15
CA ASN A 64 -19.88 7.06 8.06
C ASN A 64 -19.50 6.54 9.46
N ALA A 65 -18.21 6.45 9.78
CA ALA A 65 -17.70 6.13 11.12
C ALA A 65 -17.56 7.41 11.96
#